data_AF-A0A9C7UY36-F1
#
_entry.id   AF-A0A9C7UY36-F1
#
_cell.length_a   1.000
_cell.length_b   1.000
_cell.length_c   1.000
_cell.angle_alpha   90.00
_cell.angle_beta   90.00
_cell.angle_gamma   90.00
#
_symmetry.space_group_name_H-M   'P 1'
#
loop_
_entity.id
_entity.type
_entity.pdbx_description
1 polymer ?
#
loop_
_entity_poly.entity_id
_entity_poly.type
_entity_poly.pdbx_seq_one_letter_code
_entity_poly.pdbx_strand_id
1 'polypeptide(L)'
;MWGMRFEAVGAGALVELLAVAVGATIPLPRSVRVSAALALLAVGLAGGYVAGWFAGGNWRDGFRHGLLAGAIGGIALAAVLGYTMATPGSEVGALWGMNYLIATGGIPLWLAAYDAQLGIALPLLAGIIVALEGAIAGGAAGTVSVEPPAT
;
A
#
# COMPACT_ATOMS: atom_id res chain seq x y z
N MET A 1 14.68 13.92 23.25
CA MET A 1 13.25 13.78 22.90
C MET A 1 13.17 13.49 21.42
N TRP A 2 12.86 12.26 21.02
CA TRP A 2 12.72 11.88 19.60
C TRP A 2 11.27 12.10 19.20
N GLY A 3 11.01 13.20 18.49
CA GLY A 3 9.69 13.60 18.02
C GLY A 3 9.39 13.03 16.63
N MET A 4 8.11 12.85 16.34
CA MET A 4 7.62 12.44 15.03
C MET A 4 7.93 13.53 13.98
N ARG A 5 8.68 13.18 12.94
CA ARG A 5 9.02 14.06 11.83
C ARG A 5 7.97 13.90 10.73
N PHE A 6 6.95 14.75 10.77
CA PHE A 6 5.83 14.70 9.81
C PHE A 6 6.27 14.85 8.35
N GLU A 7 7.38 15.55 8.08
CA GLU A 7 7.97 15.64 6.75
C GLU A 7 8.40 14.27 6.21
N ALA A 8 8.98 13.43 7.06
CA ALA A 8 9.41 12.09 6.68
C ALA A 8 8.20 11.17 6.43
N VAL A 9 7.18 11.25 7.31
CA VAL A 9 5.90 10.55 7.09
C VAL A 9 5.26 11.01 5.78
N GLY A 10 5.24 12.32 5.54
CA GLY A 10 4.67 12.93 4.34
C GLY A 10 5.40 12.48 3.08
N ALA A 11 6.73 12.42 3.08
CA ALA A 11 7.51 11.94 1.94
C ALA A 11 7.17 10.49 1.58
N GLY A 12 7.11 9.60 2.58
CA GLY A 12 6.71 8.20 2.36
C GLY A 12 5.26 8.06 1.91
N ALA A 13 4.33 8.76 2.58
CA ALA A 13 2.92 8.73 2.24
C ALA A 13 2.65 9.26 0.82
N LEU A 14 3.37 10.29 0.37
CA LEU A 14 3.24 10.81 -0.99
C LEU A 14 3.62 9.76 -2.05
N VAL A 15 4.66 8.95 -1.80
CA VAL A 15 5.05 7.86 -2.70
C VAL A 15 3.92 6.84 -2.81
N GLU A 16 3.36 6.41 -1.69
CA GLU A 16 2.28 5.43 -1.66
C GLU A 16 1.00 5.96 -2.28
N LEU A 17 0.59 7.18 -1.94
CA LEU A 17 -0.60 7.83 -2.49
C LEU A 17 -0.50 8.00 -4.00
N LEU A 18 0.67 8.37 -4.52
CA LEU A 18 0.88 8.55 -5.95
C LEU A 18 0.84 7.19 -6.67
N ALA A 19 1.48 6.17 -6.12
CA ALA A 19 1.41 4.81 -6.66
C ALA A 19 -0.01 4.25 -6.64
N VAL A 20 -0.77 4.43 -5.55
CA VAL A 20 -2.17 4.03 -5.45
C VAL A 20 -3.03 4.79 -6.46
N ALA A 21 -2.87 6.11 -6.57
CA ALA A 21 -3.61 6.92 -7.54
C ALA A 21 -3.34 6.48 -8.98
N VAL A 22 -2.06 6.29 -9.33
CA VAL A 22 -1.63 5.80 -10.65
C VAL A 22 -2.20 4.41 -10.92
N GLY A 23 -2.04 3.49 -9.97
CA GLY A 23 -2.52 2.12 -10.10
C GLY A 23 -4.05 2.03 -10.16
N ALA A 24 -4.77 2.93 -9.52
CA ALA A 24 -6.23 2.98 -9.55
C ALA A 24 -6.79 3.62 -10.84
N THR A 25 -6.06 4.55 -11.46
CA THR A 25 -6.61 5.41 -12.53
C THR A 25 -6.05 5.13 -13.92
N ILE A 26 -4.88 4.52 -14.04
CA ILE A 26 -4.28 4.27 -15.35
C ILE A 26 -4.85 3.00 -15.97
N PRO A 27 -5.35 3.04 -17.23
CA PRO A 27 -5.75 1.85 -17.96
C PRO A 27 -4.51 1.01 -18.29
N LEU A 28 -4.41 -0.16 -17.68
CA LEU A 28 -3.28 -1.07 -17.87
C LEU A 28 -3.60 -2.18 -18.88
N PRO A 29 -2.65 -2.60 -19.73
CA PRO A 29 -2.77 -3.81 -20.54
C PRO A 29 -3.05 -5.05 -19.68
N ARG A 30 -3.85 -6.02 -20.18
CA ARG A 30 -4.20 -7.24 -19.42
C ARG A 30 -2.97 -8.00 -18.91
N SER A 31 -1.88 -8.02 -19.67
CA SER A 31 -0.64 -8.73 -19.33
C SER A 31 0.07 -8.20 -18.08
N VAL A 32 -0.15 -6.94 -17.70
CA VAL A 32 0.57 -6.31 -16.56
C VAL A 32 -0.32 -6.04 -15.35
N ARG A 33 -1.64 -6.28 -15.45
CA ARG A 33 -2.60 -5.98 -14.36
C ARG A 33 -2.30 -6.73 -13.07
N VAL A 34 -1.98 -8.02 -13.16
CA VAL A 34 -1.64 -8.84 -11.98
C VAL A 34 -0.37 -8.32 -11.31
N SER A 35 0.67 -8.07 -12.11
CA SER A 35 1.93 -7.50 -11.60
C SER A 35 1.72 -6.13 -10.97
N ALA A 36 0.88 -5.28 -11.56
CA ALA A 36 0.56 -3.97 -10.99
C ALA A 36 -0.24 -4.08 -9.68
N ALA A 37 -1.18 -5.03 -9.57
CA ALA A 37 -1.90 -5.27 -8.33
C ALA A 37 -0.96 -5.78 -7.22
N LEU A 38 -0.03 -6.68 -7.54
CA LEU A 38 1.01 -7.12 -6.60
C LEU A 38 1.96 -5.99 -6.21
N ALA A 39 2.31 -5.12 -7.16
CA ALA A 39 3.15 -3.95 -6.89
C ALA A 39 2.43 -2.94 -5.96
N LEU A 40 1.11 -2.76 -6.13
CA LEU A 40 0.31 -1.94 -5.22
C LEU A 40 0.23 -2.56 -3.81
N LEU A 41 0.15 -3.88 -3.70
CA LEU A 41 0.19 -4.54 -2.39
C LEU A 41 1.53 -4.36 -1.69
N ALA A 42 2.62 -4.24 -2.46
CA ALA A 42 3.98 -4.04 -1.96
C ALA A 42 4.39 -2.56 -1.81
N VAL A 43 3.45 -1.62 -2.01
CA VAL A 43 3.77 -0.18 -2.07
C VAL A 43 4.26 0.36 -0.72
N GLY A 44 3.84 -0.27 0.37
CA GLY A 44 4.24 0.09 1.73
C GLY A 44 5.74 -0.03 1.92
N LEU A 45 6.40 -0.97 1.22
CA LEU A 45 7.85 -1.08 1.26
C LEU A 45 8.53 0.20 0.75
N ALA A 46 8.03 0.78 -0.34
CA ALA A 46 8.62 1.98 -0.95
C ALA A 46 8.39 3.23 -0.09
N GLY A 47 7.16 3.48 0.33
CA GLY A 47 6.85 4.64 1.19
C GLY A 47 7.48 4.53 2.57
N GLY A 48 7.43 3.33 3.16
CA GLY A 48 8.11 2.99 4.40
C GLY A 48 9.60 3.27 4.35
N TYR A 49 10.29 2.76 3.32
CA TYR A 49 11.71 2.99 3.12
C TYR A 49 12.04 4.49 3.05
N VAL A 50 11.30 5.25 2.23
CA VAL A 50 11.49 6.70 2.10
C VAL A 50 11.26 7.41 3.43
N ALA A 51 10.19 7.08 4.15
CA ALA A 51 9.91 7.66 5.46
C ALA A 51 11.00 7.35 6.49
N GLY A 52 11.49 6.11 6.52
CA GLY A 52 12.58 5.70 7.41
C GLY A 52 13.89 6.41 7.08
N TRP A 53 14.23 6.50 5.80
CA TRP A 53 15.44 7.19 5.33
C TRP A 53 15.43 8.67 5.69
N PHE A 54 14.33 9.38 5.43
CA PHE A 54 14.19 10.80 5.76
C PHE A 54 14.14 11.06 7.27
N ALA A 55 13.50 10.17 8.03
CA ALA A 55 13.48 10.28 9.48
C ALA A 55 14.89 10.14 10.07
N GLY A 56 15.68 9.21 9.51
CA GLY A 56 17.02 8.87 9.98
C GLY A 56 17.01 8.31 11.41
N GLY A 57 18.20 8.00 11.92
CA GLY A 57 18.39 7.66 13.33
C GLY A 57 18.47 6.16 13.62
N ASN A 58 17.60 5.65 14.48
CA ASN A 58 17.62 4.23 14.86
C ASN A 58 16.42 3.47 14.26
N TRP A 59 16.48 2.15 14.31
CA TRP A 59 15.45 1.27 13.76
C TRP A 59 14.04 1.58 14.27
N ARG A 60 13.88 1.94 15.55
CA ARG A 60 12.56 2.20 16.15
C ARG A 60 11.93 3.47 15.60
N ASP A 61 12.75 4.48 15.33
CA ASP A 61 12.27 5.74 14.76
C ASP A 61 11.89 5.54 13.30
N GLY A 62 12.73 4.87 12.50
CA GLY A 62 12.38 4.48 11.15
C GLY A 62 11.09 3.65 11.06
N PHE A 63 10.93 2.67 11.96
CA PHE A 63 9.75 1.81 12.05
C PHE A 63 8.46 2.61 12.27
N ARG A 64 8.49 3.59 13.19
CA ARG A 64 7.31 4.43 13.49
C ARG A 64 6.92 5.33 12.32
N HIS A 65 7.89 5.94 11.66
CA HIS A 65 7.62 6.80 10.50
C HIS A 65 7.11 5.98 9.32
N GLY A 66 7.73 4.83 9.07
CA GLY A 66 7.30 3.90 8.03
C GLY A 66 5.91 3.31 8.29
N LEU A 67 5.60 2.95 9.54
CA LEU A 67 4.26 2.46 9.92
C LEU A 67 3.18 3.50 9.65
N LEU A 68 3.44 4.77 9.96
CA LEU A 68 2.47 5.85 9.74
C LEU A 68 2.32 6.21 8.26
N ALA A 69 3.42 6.24 7.50
CA ALA A 69 3.38 6.40 6.06
C ALA A 69 2.54 5.26 5.44
N GLY A 70 2.92 4.01 5.74
CA GLY A 70 2.24 2.80 5.31
C GLY A 70 0.77 2.73 5.73
N ALA A 71 0.40 3.27 6.91
CA ALA A 71 -0.99 3.36 7.32
C ALA A 71 -1.79 4.33 6.43
N ILE A 72 -1.19 5.45 6.02
CA ILE A 72 -1.84 6.41 5.12
C ILE A 72 -2.04 5.78 3.73
N GLY A 73 -1.01 5.18 3.13
CA GLY A 73 -1.16 4.50 1.85
C GLY A 73 -2.04 3.26 1.94
N GLY A 74 -1.99 2.53 3.05
CA GLY A 74 -2.84 1.39 3.33
C GLY A 74 -4.32 1.77 3.42
N ILE A 75 -4.66 2.89 4.07
CA ILE A 75 -6.02 3.44 4.07
C ILE A 75 -6.46 3.80 2.65
N ALA A 76 -5.60 4.45 1.87
CA ALA A 76 -5.92 4.80 0.49
C ALA A 76 -6.15 3.55 -0.38
N LEU A 77 -5.28 2.55 -0.29
CA LEU A 77 -5.43 1.28 -1.00
C LEU A 77 -6.70 0.54 -0.57
N ALA A 78 -6.98 0.48 0.73
CA ALA A 78 -8.21 -0.11 1.26
C ALA A 78 -9.45 0.61 0.71
N ALA A 79 -9.46 1.94 0.68
CA ALA A 79 -10.57 2.70 0.12
C ALA A 79 -10.80 2.40 -1.37
N VAL A 80 -9.71 2.35 -2.16
CA VAL A 80 -9.78 2.01 -3.59
C VAL A 80 -10.25 0.56 -3.80
N LEU A 81 -9.75 -0.39 -3.02
CA LEU A 81 -10.14 -1.79 -3.13
C LEU A 81 -11.60 -1.98 -2.71
N GLY A 82 -12.03 -1.36 -1.62
CA GLY A 82 -13.42 -1.36 -1.16
C GLY A 82 -14.36 -0.76 -2.18
N TYR A 83 -13.99 0.38 -2.78
CA TYR A 83 -14.75 0.98 -3.89
C TYR A 83 -14.84 0.04 -5.11
N THR A 84 -13.73 -0.60 -5.46
CA THR A 84 -13.66 -1.55 -6.59
C THR A 84 -14.58 -2.75 -6.37
N MET A 85 -14.64 -3.27 -5.14
CA MET A 85 -15.52 -4.38 -4.78
C MET A 85 -17.00 -3.95 -4.71
N ALA A 86 -17.28 -2.74 -4.24
CA ALA A 86 -18.63 -2.19 -4.15
C ALA A 86 -19.20 -1.73 -5.52
N THR A 87 -18.34 -1.49 -6.51
CA THR A 87 -18.73 -1.04 -7.86
C THR A 87 -18.24 -2.02 -8.94
N PRO A 88 -18.92 -3.18 -9.10
CA PRO A 88 -18.56 -4.16 -10.11
C PRO A 88 -18.64 -3.58 -11.53
N GLY A 89 -17.63 -3.82 -12.37
CA GLY A 89 -17.61 -3.42 -13.79
C GLY A 89 -16.93 -2.08 -14.11
N SER A 90 -16.32 -1.40 -13.14
CA SER A 90 -15.46 -0.25 -13.41
C SER A 90 -14.22 -0.68 -14.20
N GLU A 91 -14.03 -0.15 -15.42
CA GLU A 91 -13.02 -0.61 -16.39
C GLU A 91 -11.57 -0.12 -16.16
N VAL A 92 -11.28 0.49 -15.01
CA VAL A 92 -10.07 1.30 -14.82
C VAL A 92 -9.15 0.72 -13.74
N GLY A 93 -7.84 0.76 -13.99
CA GLY A 93 -6.80 0.48 -13.00
C GLY A 93 -6.31 -0.97 -12.92
N ALA A 94 -5.29 -1.19 -12.08
CA ALA A 94 -4.64 -2.45 -11.79
C ALA A 94 -5.57 -3.46 -11.10
N LEU A 95 -6.56 -2.97 -10.34
CA LEU A 95 -7.53 -3.81 -9.63
C LEU A 95 -8.68 -4.29 -10.51
N TRP A 96 -8.73 -3.88 -11.78
CA TRP A 96 -9.75 -4.33 -12.74
C TRP A 96 -9.83 -5.84 -12.86
N GLY A 97 -8.70 -6.56 -12.85
CA GLY A 97 -8.70 -8.03 -12.99
C GLY A 97 -9.46 -8.71 -11.84
N MET A 98 -9.34 -8.15 -10.65
CA MET A 98 -10.06 -8.60 -9.46
C MET A 98 -11.54 -8.23 -9.55
N ASN A 99 -11.85 -7.00 -10.00
CA ASN A 99 -13.21 -6.54 -10.27
C ASN A 99 -13.93 -7.45 -11.28
N TYR A 100 -13.28 -7.75 -12.41
CA TYR A 100 -13.81 -8.62 -13.46
C TYR A 100 -14.05 -10.04 -12.97
N LEU A 101 -13.12 -10.63 -12.20
CA LEU A 101 -13.28 -11.98 -11.64
C LEU A 101 -14.44 -12.07 -10.64
N ILE A 102 -14.61 -11.06 -9.78
CA ILE A 102 -15.77 -10.98 -8.88
C ILE A 102 -17.06 -10.82 -9.70
N ALA A 103 -17.07 -9.93 -10.69
CA ALA A 103 -18.23 -9.64 -11.52
C ALA A 103 -18.67 -10.81 -12.43
N THR A 104 -17.74 -11.66 -12.87
CA THR A 104 -18.02 -12.76 -13.82
C THR A 104 -18.03 -14.15 -13.21
N GLY A 105 -17.19 -14.42 -12.21
CA GLY A 105 -17.10 -15.71 -11.54
C GLY A 105 -18.00 -15.83 -10.32
N GLY A 106 -18.43 -14.69 -9.75
CA GLY A 106 -19.11 -14.64 -8.46
C GLY A 106 -18.21 -15.09 -7.31
N ILE A 107 -18.70 -14.90 -6.09
CA ILE A 107 -18.05 -15.47 -4.90
C ILE A 107 -18.42 -16.96 -4.83
N PRO A 108 -17.48 -17.86 -4.53
CA PRO A 108 -17.80 -19.28 -4.34
C PRO A 108 -18.99 -19.47 -3.39
N LEU A 109 -19.89 -20.41 -3.68
CA LEU A 109 -21.15 -20.60 -2.93
C LEU A 109 -20.97 -20.73 -1.40
N TRP A 110 -19.85 -21.31 -0.95
CA TRP A 110 -19.51 -21.46 0.47
C TRP A 110 -19.03 -20.17 1.14
N LEU A 111 -18.62 -19.17 0.35
CA LEU A 111 -18.23 -17.82 0.79
C LEU A 111 -19.32 -16.78 0.53
N ALA A 112 -20.34 -17.10 -0.29
CA ALA A 112 -21.41 -16.19 -0.64
C ALA A 112 -22.20 -15.66 0.58
N ALA A 113 -22.31 -16.45 1.64
CA ALA A 113 -22.91 -16.02 2.91
C ALA A 113 -22.12 -14.90 3.62
N TYR A 114 -20.86 -14.69 3.23
CA TYR A 114 -19.93 -13.73 3.82
C TYR A 114 -19.57 -12.57 2.88
N ASP A 115 -20.27 -12.40 1.76
CA ASP A 115 -19.95 -11.41 0.72
C ASP A 115 -19.74 -10.00 1.31
N ALA A 116 -20.68 -9.53 2.13
CA ALA A 116 -20.59 -8.24 2.80
C ALA A 116 -19.36 -8.14 3.73
N GLN A 117 -19.06 -9.20 4.48
CA GLN A 117 -17.90 -9.25 5.37
C GLN A 117 -16.60 -9.28 4.59
N LEU A 118 -16.53 -9.99 3.47
CA LEU A 118 -15.35 -10.07 2.60
C LEU A 118 -15.07 -8.72 1.92
N GLY A 119 -16.12 -8.00 1.52
CA GLY A 119 -16.04 -6.65 0.98
C GLY A 119 -15.44 -5.62 1.95
N ILE A 120 -15.43 -5.91 3.25
CA ILE A 120 -14.82 -5.07 4.28
C ILE A 120 -13.45 -5.64 4.71
N ALA A 121 -13.39 -6.95 4.97
CA ALA A 121 -12.23 -7.62 5.51
C ALA A 121 -11.04 -7.61 4.54
N LEU A 122 -11.26 -7.80 3.24
CA LEU A 122 -10.17 -7.81 2.25
C LEU A 122 -9.51 -6.44 2.08
N PRO A 123 -10.26 -5.33 1.92
CA PRO A 123 -9.68 -3.98 1.97
C PRO A 123 -8.91 -3.68 3.24
N LEU A 124 -9.49 -4.00 4.41
CA LEU A 124 -8.81 -3.77 5.68
C LEU A 124 -7.51 -4.56 5.79
N LEU A 125 -7.52 -5.83 5.38
CA LEU A 125 -6.34 -6.69 5.38
C LEU A 125 -5.25 -6.14 4.46
N ALA A 126 -5.63 -5.69 3.25
CA ALA A 126 -4.70 -5.05 2.32
C ALA A 126 -4.06 -3.79 2.94
N GLY A 127 -4.86 -2.95 3.60
CA GLY A 127 -4.35 -1.76 4.28
C GLY A 127 -3.39 -2.09 5.44
N ILE A 128 -3.69 -3.13 6.22
CA ILE A 128 -2.82 -3.61 7.30
C ILE A 128 -1.49 -4.13 6.75
N ILE A 129 -1.52 -4.88 5.65
CA ILE A 129 -0.30 -5.39 5.01
C ILE A 129 0.61 -4.22 4.61
N VAL A 130 0.07 -3.22 3.90
CA VAL A 130 0.83 -2.03 3.48
C VAL A 130 1.41 -1.27 4.69
N ALA A 131 0.66 -1.14 5.78
CA ALA A 131 1.15 -0.51 7.00
C ALA A 131 2.33 -1.28 7.63
N LEU A 132 2.25 -2.61 7.65
CA LEU A 132 3.32 -3.47 8.19
C LEU A 132 4.56 -3.46 7.30
N GLU A 133 4.38 -3.50 5.98
CA GLU A 133 5.47 -3.31 5.02
C GLU A 133 6.18 -1.98 5.25
N GLY A 134 5.39 -0.91 5.41
CA GLY A 134 5.86 0.43 5.74
C GLY A 134 6.74 0.43 6.97
N ALA A 135 6.27 -0.20 8.05
CA ALA A 135 6.99 -0.30 9.30
C ALA A 135 8.32 -1.05 9.17
N ILE A 136 8.31 -2.20 8.48
CA ILE A 136 9.50 -3.03 8.29
C ILE A 136 10.54 -2.30 7.44
N ALA A 137 10.13 -1.76 6.30
CA ALA A 137 11.03 -1.06 5.38
C ALA A 137 11.56 0.24 5.99
N GLY A 138 10.71 0.99 6.70
CA GLY A 138 11.13 2.20 7.40
C GLY A 138 12.11 1.91 8.53
N GLY A 139 11.89 0.84 9.30
CA GLY A 139 12.82 0.40 10.33
C GLY A 139 14.19 0.07 9.75
N ALA A 140 14.24 -0.67 8.64
CA ALA A 140 15.49 -1.00 7.96
C ALA A 140 16.20 0.26 7.44
N ALA A 141 15.48 1.14 6.73
CA ALA A 141 16.03 2.35 6.14
C ALA A 141 16.56 3.35 7.17
N GLY A 142 15.88 3.47 8.32
CA GLY A 142 16.28 4.40 9.38
C GLY A 142 17.65 4.11 10.00
N THR A 143 18.19 2.89 9.79
CA THR A 143 19.52 2.49 10.29
C THR A 143 20.66 2.65 9.30
N VAL A 144 20.37 3.03 8.05
CA VAL A 144 21.40 3.13 7.01
C VAL A 144 22.19 4.43 7.20
N SER A 145 23.42 4.31 7.70
CA SER A 145 24.42 5.38 7.64
C SER A 145 25.17 5.28 6.30
N VAL A 146 25.03 6.28 5.44
CA VAL A 146 25.87 6.38 4.23
C VAL A 146 27.21 6.98 4.64
N GLU A 147 28.25 6.14 4.74
CA GLU A 147 29.62 6.64 4.85
C GLU A 147 29.93 7.52 3.62
N PRO A 148 30.54 8.72 3.76
CA PRO A 148 30.99 9.49 2.61
C PRO A 148 32.00 8.67 1.80
N PRO A 149 32.02 8.79 0.46
CA PRO A 149 33.06 8.14 -0.34
C PRO A 149 34.42 8.59 0.18
N ALA A 150 35.32 7.62 0.44
CA ALA A 150 36.66 7.91 0.92
C ALA A 150 37.35 8.84 -0.09
N THR A 151 37.63 10.07 0.34
CA THR A 151 38.38 11.07 -0.41
C THR A 151 39.85 10.67 -0.51
#